data_AF-A0A7J6BM76-F1
#
_entry.id   AF-A0A7J6BM76-F1
#
_cell.length_a   1.000
_cell.length_b   1.000
_cell.length_c   1.000
_cell.angle_alpha   90.00
_cell.angle_beta   90.00
_cell.angle_gamma   90.00
#
_symmetry.space_group_name_H-M   'P 1'
#
loop_
_entity.id
_entity.type
_entity.pdbx_description
1 polymer ?
#
loop_
_entity_poly.entity_id
_entity_poly.type
_entity_poly.pdbx_seq_one_letter_code
_entity_poly.pdbx_strand_id
1 'polypeptide(L)'
;MMKQEQVAKQNEALWYTFGGGTKLTITGPAVKPSVSLLPPSSLQISGDSAALLCLLSSYSPQGAQVSWTLDGSEVTEGVQTSAESERDGRYSRSSVLSLSKARWEDAQRFVCRVTHDGAAQETSFLKSSEC
;
A
#
# COMPACT_ATOMS: atom_id res chain seq x y z
N MET A 1 1.03 -20.30 -77.10
CA MET A 1 -0.17 -20.21 -76.23
C MET A 1 -0.18 -21.48 -75.39
N MET A 2 -0.07 -21.47 -74.08
CA MET A 2 -0.89 -20.72 -73.13
C MET A 2 -0.06 -20.30 -71.90
N LYS A 3 -0.23 -19.05 -71.46
CA LYS A 3 0.15 -18.58 -70.12
C LYS A 3 -0.86 -19.17 -69.13
N GLN A 4 -0.40 -19.73 -68.02
CA GLN A 4 -1.24 -19.95 -66.84
C GLN A 4 -1.01 -18.80 -65.87
N GLU A 5 -2.06 -18.00 -65.68
CA GLU A 5 -2.18 -16.98 -64.63
C GLU A 5 -2.40 -17.64 -63.26
N GLN A 6 -1.75 -17.10 -62.23
CA GLN A 6 -1.92 -17.49 -60.84
C GLN A 6 -3.23 -16.92 -60.30
N VAL A 7 -4.08 -17.76 -59.67
CA VAL A 7 -5.22 -17.32 -58.88
C VAL A 7 -4.83 -17.40 -57.40
N ALA A 8 -4.77 -16.25 -56.73
CA ALA A 8 -4.58 -16.14 -55.29
C ALA A 8 -5.82 -16.67 -54.55
N LYS A 9 -5.63 -17.63 -53.64
CA LYS A 9 -6.67 -18.08 -52.70
C LYS A 9 -6.57 -17.28 -51.41
N GLN A 10 -7.47 -16.30 -51.24
CA GLN A 10 -7.68 -15.59 -49.99
C GLN A 10 -8.53 -16.49 -49.07
N ASN A 11 -7.90 -17.19 -48.13
CA ASN A 11 -8.61 -18.03 -47.17
C ASN A 11 -8.79 -17.23 -45.86
N GLU A 12 -9.94 -16.56 -45.74
CA GLU A 12 -10.34 -15.74 -44.59
C GLU A 12 -10.32 -16.54 -43.28
N ALA A 13 -9.36 -16.23 -42.40
CA ALA A 13 -9.35 -16.75 -41.04
C ALA A 13 -10.27 -15.90 -40.17
N LEU A 14 -11.49 -16.38 -39.90
CA LEU A 14 -12.39 -15.80 -38.92
C LEU A 14 -11.78 -16.01 -37.52
N TRP A 15 -11.01 -15.02 -37.04
CA TRP A 15 -10.50 -15.04 -35.68
C TRP A 15 -11.66 -14.82 -34.71
N TYR A 16 -11.94 -15.79 -33.86
CA TYR A 16 -12.73 -15.57 -32.65
C TYR A 16 -11.76 -15.14 -31.56
N THR A 17 -11.61 -13.83 -31.32
CA THR A 17 -10.86 -13.35 -30.15
C THR A 17 -11.84 -12.93 -29.07
N PHE A 18 -11.58 -13.38 -27.85
CA PHE A 18 -12.24 -12.85 -26.66
C PHE A 18 -11.55 -11.53 -26.29
N GLY A 19 -12.33 -10.51 -25.93
CA GLY A 19 -11.79 -9.23 -25.44
C GLY A 19 -11.11 -9.36 -24.07
N GLY A 20 -10.41 -8.32 -23.63
CA GLY A 20 -9.63 -8.31 -22.37
C GLY A 20 -10.42 -8.45 -21.06
N GLY A 21 -11.73 -8.72 -21.13
CA GLY A 21 -12.62 -8.86 -19.98
C GLY A 21 -12.93 -7.55 -19.25
N THR A 22 -13.92 -7.58 -18.35
CA THR A 22 -14.24 -6.49 -17.44
C THR A 22 -14.27 -7.06 -16.02
N LYS A 23 -13.38 -6.58 -15.15
CA LYS A 23 -13.35 -7.00 -13.75
C LYS A 23 -14.40 -6.22 -12.96
N LEU A 24 -15.52 -6.88 -12.65
CA LEU A 24 -16.52 -6.35 -11.72
C LEU A 24 -16.11 -6.70 -10.28
N THR A 25 -16.09 -5.71 -9.40
CA THR A 25 -15.83 -5.92 -7.96
C THR A 25 -17.05 -5.42 -7.18
N ILE A 26 -17.78 -6.33 -6.54
CA ILE A 26 -18.93 -5.99 -5.69
C ILE A 26 -18.39 -5.81 -4.27
N THR A 27 -18.30 -4.57 -3.81
CA THR A 27 -17.86 -4.25 -2.45
C THR A 27 -19.06 -4.15 -1.50
N GLY A 28 -18.95 -4.83 -0.36
CA GLY A 28 -19.91 -4.72 0.75
C GLY A 28 -19.82 -3.36 1.46
N PRO A 29 -20.46 -3.20 2.63
CA PRO A 29 -20.41 -1.96 3.40
C PRO A 29 -18.98 -1.56 3.76
N ALA A 30 -18.71 -0.26 3.76
CA ALA A 30 -17.40 0.28 4.11
C ALA A 30 -17.07 0.01 5.59
N VAL A 31 -15.90 -0.55 5.84
CA VAL A 31 -15.36 -0.82 7.17
C VAL A 31 -14.02 -0.11 7.30
N LYS A 32 -13.91 0.76 8.31
CA LYS A 32 -12.70 1.51 8.62
C LYS A 32 -11.57 0.59 9.09
N PRO A 33 -10.30 0.90 8.78
CA PRO A 33 -9.16 0.13 9.24
C PRO A 33 -8.92 0.26 10.74
N SER A 34 -8.56 -0.86 11.36
CA SER A 34 -7.90 -0.84 12.67
C SER A 34 -6.43 -0.50 12.45
N VAL A 35 -5.99 0.62 13.02
CA VAL A 35 -4.62 1.16 12.83
C VAL A 35 -3.82 1.05 14.12
N SER A 36 -2.71 0.32 14.07
CA SER A 36 -1.77 0.18 15.19
C SER A 36 -0.40 0.69 14.76
N LEU A 37 0.18 1.57 15.57
CA LEU A 37 1.54 2.07 15.36
C LEU A 37 2.47 1.42 16.38
N LEU A 38 3.45 0.67 15.89
CA LEU A 38 4.43 -0.03 16.71
C LEU A 38 5.75 0.75 16.72
N PRO A 39 6.30 1.05 17.91
CA PRO A 39 7.60 1.70 18.03
C PRO A 39 8.74 0.77 17.59
N PRO A 40 9.94 1.31 17.33
CA PRO A 40 11.12 0.51 17.07
C PRO A 40 11.44 -0.37 18.28
N SER A 41 11.96 -1.57 18.03
CA SER A 41 12.48 -2.40 19.12
C SER A 41 13.80 -1.84 19.64
N SER A 42 14.07 -1.98 20.94
CA SER A 42 15.30 -1.46 21.58
C SER A 42 16.59 -2.03 20.96
N LEU A 43 16.53 -3.28 20.47
CA LEU A 43 17.64 -3.93 19.75
C LEU A 43 17.94 -3.24 18.40
N GLN A 44 16.92 -2.69 17.74
CA GLN A 44 17.08 -2.04 16.44
C GLN A 44 17.75 -0.68 16.56
N ILE A 45 17.38 0.11 17.58
CA ILE A 45 17.95 1.44 17.87
C ILE A 45 19.47 1.37 18.13
N SER A 46 19.96 0.22 18.60
CA SER A 46 21.38 0.01 18.89
C SER A 46 22.27 -0.08 17.64
N GLY A 47 21.67 -0.35 16.46
CA GLY A 47 22.37 -0.53 15.18
C GLY A 47 22.38 0.71 14.27
N ASP A 48 22.25 1.91 14.84
CA ASP A 48 22.23 3.22 14.13
C ASP A 48 21.00 3.54 13.26
N SER A 49 19.94 2.73 13.34
CA SER A 49 18.67 2.99 12.66
C SER A 49 17.47 2.68 13.53
N ALA A 50 16.35 3.36 13.27
CA ALA A 50 15.08 3.12 13.93
C ALA A 50 14.01 2.85 12.87
N ALA A 51 13.16 1.85 13.08
CA ALA A 51 12.06 1.56 12.17
C ALA A 51 10.74 1.53 12.94
N LEU A 52 9.76 2.33 12.49
CA LEU A 52 8.39 2.25 12.99
C LEU A 52 7.54 1.43 12.03
N LEU A 53 6.56 0.69 12.58
CA LEU A 53 5.66 -0.14 11.79
C LEU A 53 4.20 0.28 12.05
N CYS A 54 3.51 0.73 11.00
CA CYS A 54 2.09 1.00 11.01
C CYS A 54 1.33 -0.17 10.37
N LEU A 55 0.46 -0.80 11.15
CA LEU A 55 -0.37 -1.93 10.75
C LEU A 55 -1.81 -1.48 10.55
N LEU A 56 -2.35 -1.72 9.36
CA LEU A 56 -3.74 -1.51 9.00
C LEU A 56 -4.40 -2.87 8.81
N SER A 57 -5.50 -3.13 9.50
CA SER A 57 -6.16 -4.43 9.42
C SER A 57 -7.68 -4.31 9.32
N SER A 58 -8.28 -5.36 8.75
CA SER A 58 -9.72 -5.61 8.77
C SER A 58 -10.62 -4.59 8.05
N TYR A 59 -10.10 -3.87 7.05
CA TYR A 59 -10.87 -2.84 6.32
C TYR A 59 -11.47 -3.32 5.00
N SER A 60 -12.47 -2.58 4.49
CA SER A 60 -13.08 -2.81 3.17
C SER A 60 -13.76 -1.51 2.69
N PRO A 61 -13.70 -1.14 1.41
CA PRO A 61 -13.05 -1.82 0.27
C PRO A 61 -11.52 -1.71 0.30
N GLN A 62 -10.82 -2.22 -0.71
CA GLN A 62 -9.38 -1.97 -0.87
C GLN A 62 -9.07 -0.50 -1.19
N GLY A 63 -7.79 -0.12 -1.12
CA GLY A 63 -7.32 1.22 -1.50
C GLY A 63 -6.99 2.12 -0.32
N ALA A 64 -6.66 1.55 0.84
CA ALA A 64 -6.18 2.35 1.97
C ALA A 64 -4.79 2.94 1.66
N GLN A 65 -4.63 4.24 1.90
CA GLN A 65 -3.39 4.98 1.71
C GLN A 65 -2.77 5.32 3.06
N VAL A 66 -1.43 5.27 3.13
CA VAL A 66 -0.68 5.58 4.35
C VAL A 66 0.27 6.74 4.05
N SER A 67 0.31 7.70 4.95
CA SER A 67 1.23 8.83 4.96
C SER A 67 1.83 8.98 6.35
N TRP A 68 3.05 9.51 6.42
CA TRP A 68 3.79 9.65 7.67
C TRP A 68 4.12 11.11 7.93
N THR A 69 4.06 11.52 9.19
CA THR A 69 4.59 12.83 9.62
C THR A 69 5.51 12.70 10.82
N LEU A 70 6.56 13.53 10.83
CA LEU A 70 7.51 13.72 11.92
C LEU A 70 7.31 15.14 12.47
N ASP A 71 6.87 15.26 13.71
CA ASP A 71 6.57 16.55 14.36
C ASP A 71 5.68 17.48 13.51
N GLY A 72 4.76 16.88 12.74
CA GLY A 72 3.83 17.59 11.85
C GLY A 72 4.32 17.81 10.41
N SER A 73 5.58 17.47 10.10
CA SER A 73 6.13 17.55 8.74
C SER A 73 5.99 16.22 8.01
N GLU A 74 5.44 16.23 6.80
CA GLU A 74 5.28 15.01 5.98
C GLU A 74 6.64 14.41 5.60
N VAL A 75 6.75 13.08 5.71
CA VAL A 75 7.94 12.33 5.32
C VAL A 75 7.59 11.21 4.34
N THR A 76 8.38 11.12 3.27
CA THR A 76 8.28 10.07 2.26
C THR A 76 9.57 9.24 2.16
N GLU A 77 10.70 9.80 2.61
CA GLU A 77 11.99 9.12 2.62
C GLU A 77 11.98 7.98 3.65
N GLY A 78 12.46 6.79 3.23
CA GLY A 78 12.50 5.61 4.09
C GLY A 78 11.14 4.94 4.33
N VAL A 79 10.06 5.43 3.71
CA VAL A 79 8.72 4.83 3.78
C VAL A 79 8.62 3.67 2.81
N GLN A 80 8.29 2.48 3.34
CA GLN A 80 8.02 1.28 2.56
C GLN A 80 6.64 0.75 2.91
N THR A 81 5.72 0.73 1.94
CA THR A 81 4.36 0.27 2.16
C THR A 81 4.10 -1.01 1.38
N SER A 82 3.60 -2.05 2.07
CA SER A 82 3.30 -3.35 1.47
C SER A 82 2.18 -3.26 0.43
N ALA A 83 2.05 -4.29 -0.40
CA ALA A 83 0.80 -4.53 -1.11
C ALA A 83 -0.33 -4.85 -0.10
N GLU A 84 -1.57 -4.63 -0.52
CA GLU A 84 -2.74 -5.02 0.26
C GLU A 84 -2.91 -6.54 0.21
N SER A 85 -3.12 -7.16 1.37
CA SER A 85 -3.47 -8.56 1.50
C SER A 85 -4.95 -8.67 1.81
N GLU A 86 -5.64 -9.55 1.09
CA GLU A 86 -7.06 -9.81 1.26
C GLU A 86 -7.25 -11.19 1.91
N ARG A 87 -8.12 -11.25 2.90
CA ARG A 87 -8.59 -12.48 3.54
C ARG A 87 -10.03 -12.30 3.99
N ASP A 88 -10.90 -13.22 3.58
CA ASP A 88 -12.32 -13.28 3.99
C ASP A 88 -13.09 -11.97 3.72
N GLY A 89 -12.81 -11.30 2.61
CA GLY A 89 -13.42 -10.03 2.20
C GLY A 89 -12.87 -8.80 2.93
N ARG A 90 -11.81 -8.96 3.74
CA ARG A 90 -11.17 -7.89 4.48
C ARG A 90 -9.72 -7.70 4.04
N TYR A 91 -9.33 -6.44 3.94
CA TYR A 91 -8.01 -6.02 3.53
C TYR A 91 -7.15 -5.68 4.74
N SER A 92 -5.85 -5.91 4.59
CA SER A 92 -4.81 -5.54 5.55
C SER A 92 -3.58 -5.05 4.80
N ARG A 93 -2.84 -4.13 5.41
CA ARG A 93 -1.65 -3.50 4.84
C ARG A 93 -0.69 -3.09 5.94
N SER A 94 0.60 -3.07 5.65
CA SER A 94 1.61 -2.53 6.56
C SER A 94 2.41 -1.42 5.87
N SER A 95 2.87 -0.46 6.67
CA SER A 95 3.82 0.57 6.24
C SER A 95 4.94 0.66 7.26
N VAL A 96 6.18 0.68 6.81
CA VAL A 96 7.38 0.81 7.63
C VAL A 96 8.03 2.14 7.33
N LEU A 97 8.37 2.90 8.37
CA LEU A 97 9.17 4.12 8.27
C LEU A 97 10.55 3.86 8.87
N SER A 98 11.57 3.84 8.02
CA SER A 98 12.98 3.67 8.41
C SER A 98 13.68 5.02 8.52
N LEU A 99 14.31 5.27 9.66
CA LEU A 99 15.01 6.51 9.98
C LEU A 99 16.46 6.24 10.40
N SER A 100 17.34 7.15 10.04
CA SER A 100 18.68 7.25 10.65
C SER A 100 18.55 7.59 12.14
N LYS A 101 19.51 7.17 12.96
CA LYS A 101 19.60 7.57 14.38
C LYS A 101 19.46 9.08 14.61
N ALA A 102 20.12 9.92 13.82
CA ALA A 102 20.04 11.38 13.98
C ALA A 102 18.61 11.92 13.86
N ARG A 103 17.87 11.52 12.81
CA ARG A 103 16.45 11.89 12.64
C ARG A 103 15.54 11.28 13.69
N TRP A 104 15.83 10.05 14.11
CA TRP A 104 15.09 9.43 15.21
C TRP A 104 15.25 10.25 16.48
N GLU A 105 16.47 10.65 16.85
CA GLU A 105 16.76 11.43 18.06
C GLU A 105 16.16 12.84 18.03
N ASP A 106 16.21 13.51 16.88
CA ASP A 106 15.67 14.86 16.68
C ASP A 106 14.13 14.90 16.83
N ALA A 107 13.43 13.90 16.29
CA ALA A 107 11.98 13.86 16.30
C ALA A 107 11.38 13.38 17.63
N GLN A 108 10.25 13.94 18.04
CA GLN A 108 9.55 13.55 19.28
C GLN A 108 8.21 12.85 19.01
N ARG A 109 7.51 13.25 17.95
CA ARG A 109 6.20 12.75 17.58
C ARG A 109 6.22 12.14 16.18
N PHE A 110 5.80 10.89 16.11
CA PHE A 110 5.66 10.14 14.87
C PHE A 110 4.19 9.85 14.64
N VAL A 111 3.66 10.18 13.47
CA VAL A 111 2.24 9.95 13.15
C VAL A 111 2.11 9.13 11.89
N CYS A 112 1.37 8.03 11.98
CA CYS A 112 0.87 7.29 10.82
C CYS A 112 -0.55 7.77 10.52
N ARG A 113 -0.73 8.37 9.35
CA ARG A 113 -2.02 8.86 8.84
C ARG A 113 -2.52 7.94 7.75
N VAL A 114 -3.68 7.36 7.99
CA VAL A 114 -4.36 6.41 7.10
C VAL A 114 -5.58 7.07 6.50
N THR A 115 -5.68 7.06 5.17
CA THR A 115 -6.86 7.53 4.44
C THR A 115 -7.51 6.35 3.75
N HIS A 116 -8.80 6.12 4.01
CA HIS A 116 -9.56 4.99 3.47
C HIS A 116 -11.01 5.41 3.25
N ASP A 117 -11.51 5.19 2.02
CA ASP A 117 -12.89 5.52 1.62
C ASP A 117 -13.34 6.95 1.99
N GLY A 118 -12.46 7.93 1.76
CA GLY A 118 -12.71 9.34 2.07
C GLY A 118 -12.61 9.72 3.56
N ALA A 119 -12.39 8.76 4.46
CA ALA A 119 -12.15 9.01 5.88
C ALA A 119 -10.65 8.95 6.21
N ALA A 120 -10.20 9.82 7.11
CA ALA A 120 -8.83 9.81 7.63
C ALA A 120 -8.81 9.39 9.10
N GLN A 121 -7.80 8.60 9.48
CA GLN A 121 -7.50 8.20 10.84
C GLN A 121 -6.00 8.35 11.09
N GLU A 122 -5.63 8.81 12.27
CA GLU A 122 -4.24 9.03 12.65
C GLU A 122 -3.94 8.31 13.96
N THR A 123 -2.79 7.64 14.00
CA THR A 123 -2.23 7.07 15.23
C THR A 123 -0.85 7.68 15.43
N SER A 124 -0.59 8.18 16.64
CA SER A 124 0.68 8.82 16.98
C SER A 124 1.45 8.05 18.05
N PHE A 125 2.77 8.04 17.92
CA PHE A 125 3.72 7.58 18.92
C PHE A 125 4.54 8.78 19.41
N LEU A 126 4.66 8.91 20.73
CA LEU A 126 5.50 9.92 21.38
C LEU A 126 6.69 9.21 22.00
N LYS A 127 7.92 9.64 21.65
CA LYS A 127 9.12 9.03 22.22
C LYS A 127 9.18 9.15 23.74
N SER A 128 8.70 10.27 24.29
CA SER A 128 8.64 10.52 25.74
C SER A 128 7.65 9.63 26.51
N SER A 129 6.84 8.80 25.83
CA SER A 129 5.90 7.89 26.49
C SER A 129 6.57 6.63 27.05
N GLU A 130 7.87 6.44 26.81
CA GLU A 130 8.71 5.45 27.48
C GLU A 130 9.30 6.08 28.76
N CYS A 131 8.51 6.09 29.84
CA CYS A 131 8.96 6.43 31.20
C CYS A 131 9.14 5.16 32.03
#